data_AF-A0A0D1Y7W9-F1
#
_entry.id   AF-A0A0D1Y7W9-F1
#
_cell.length_a   1.000
_cell.length_b   1.000
_cell.length_c   1.000
_cell.angle_alpha   90.00
_cell.angle_beta   90.00
_cell.angle_gamma   90.00
#
_symmetry.space_group_name_H-M   'P 1'
#
loop_
_entity.id
_entity.type
_entity.pdbx_description
1 polymer ?
#
loop_
_entity_poly.entity_id
_entity_poly.type
_entity_poly.pdbx_seq_one_letter_code
_entity_poly.pdbx_strand_id
1 'polypeptide(L)'
;MKLHGIIYMLDICNIRVRGVDRRNIAMFQQLCGVRFYPNVVLCTTHWDLLPNQSDGEDREKDLWTNPSFWGAFAAGGSTLKRVDHRVDVRADGDNQKDVNIVLEIARRHHPLRLRAQEEMKSGRRPSETTAAREEIVWNLYLTQQREQLDARLRQAQASMKEQLTRNEESLRRELEDVEATISREHEEAGLQLARRVEEIEFRRKELARRINHEEKAAGETRDRFPPTPRESEHQNHKKKMSGLDEQCELLRSQMEQTTISVEENEQEVEAIQAERQRNCECWRVRNMYLTTDIITAATTITITVSNAARNAQNPGIPQ
;
A
#
# COMPACT_ATOMS: atom_id res chain seq x y z
N MET A 1 -48.18 4.92 30.03
CA MET A 1 -47.58 6.20 29.59
C MET A 1 -47.93 6.45 28.12
N LYS A 2 -48.07 7.72 27.70
CA LYS A 2 -48.23 8.18 26.31
C LYS A 2 -47.28 9.37 26.10
N LEU A 3 -46.83 9.61 24.88
CA LEU A 3 -45.88 10.65 24.52
C LEU A 3 -46.49 11.60 23.48
N HIS A 4 -46.25 12.90 23.64
CA HIS A 4 -46.68 13.93 22.68
C HIS A 4 -45.78 13.96 21.45
N GLY A 5 -44.49 13.66 21.59
CA GLY A 5 -43.63 13.50 20.43
C GLY A 5 -42.23 13.03 20.78
N ILE A 6 -41.46 12.75 19.74
CA ILE A 6 -40.03 12.46 19.81
C ILE A 6 -39.32 13.35 18.79
N ILE A 7 -38.22 13.97 19.22
CA ILE A 7 -37.34 14.73 18.34
C ILE A 7 -36.14 13.84 18.02
N TYR A 8 -35.86 13.66 16.72
CA TYR A 8 -34.69 12.94 16.23
C TYR A 8 -33.80 13.92 15.48
N MET A 9 -32.57 14.11 15.95
CA MET A 9 -31.65 15.11 15.43
C MET A 9 -30.49 14.45 14.68
N LEU A 10 -30.10 15.02 13.54
CA LEU A 10 -28.96 14.58 12.75
C LEU A 10 -28.12 15.79 12.30
N ASP A 11 -26.80 15.64 12.37
CA ASP A 11 -25.84 16.64 11.93
C ASP A 11 -25.72 16.65 10.39
N ILE A 12 -26.10 17.76 9.76
CA ILE A 12 -26.10 17.92 8.30
C ILE A 12 -24.69 18.04 7.69
N CYS A 13 -23.70 18.40 8.51
CA CYS A 13 -22.30 18.49 8.09
C CYS A 13 -21.69 17.12 7.84
N ASN A 14 -22.22 16.06 8.46
CA ASN A 14 -21.70 14.72 8.26
C ASN A 14 -22.05 14.20 6.85
N ILE A 15 -21.04 14.22 5.96
CA ILE A 15 -21.14 13.88 4.53
C ILE A 15 -21.62 12.42 4.31
N ARG A 16 -21.47 11.54 5.30
CA ARG A 16 -21.85 10.13 5.17
C ARG A 16 -22.79 9.72 6.30
N VAL A 17 -24.04 9.41 5.93
CA VAL A 17 -24.90 8.57 6.77
C VAL A 17 -24.23 7.19 6.85
N ARG A 18 -23.60 6.89 7.99
CA ARG A 18 -22.82 5.67 8.18
C ARG A 18 -23.77 4.47 8.32
N GLY A 19 -23.24 3.26 8.21
CA GLY A 19 -24.02 2.04 8.46
C GLY A 19 -24.69 2.02 9.85
N VAL A 20 -24.08 2.69 10.84
CA VAL A 20 -24.65 2.87 12.19
C VAL A 20 -25.87 3.77 12.17
N ASP A 21 -25.85 4.88 11.41
CA ASP A 21 -26.97 5.81 11.33
C ASP A 21 -28.18 5.15 10.66
N ARG A 22 -27.94 4.37 9.60
CA ARG A 22 -28.99 3.55 8.94
C ARG A 22 -29.62 2.54 9.91
N ARG A 23 -28.81 1.83 10.69
CA ARG A 23 -29.29 0.92 11.74
C ARG A 23 -30.13 1.66 12.78
N ASN A 24 -29.67 2.81 13.24
CA ASN A 24 -30.37 3.61 14.24
C ASN A 24 -31.72 4.11 13.70
N ILE A 25 -31.77 4.57 12.45
CA ILE A 25 -33.01 5.00 11.79
C ILE A 25 -33.98 3.81 11.63
N ALA A 26 -33.51 2.65 11.15
CA ALA A 26 -34.34 1.46 11.00
C ALA A 26 -34.91 0.97 12.34
N MET A 27 -34.07 0.94 13.39
CA MET A 27 -34.52 0.63 14.74
C MET A 27 -35.55 1.64 15.25
N PHE A 28 -35.32 2.94 15.00
CA PHE A 28 -36.20 4.01 15.42
C PHE A 28 -37.58 3.96 14.71
N GLN A 29 -37.61 3.57 13.44
CA GLN A 29 -38.84 3.29 12.70
C GLN A 29 -39.64 2.17 13.38
N GLN A 30 -39.00 1.06 13.75
CA GLN A 30 -39.66 -0.03 14.47
C GLN A 30 -40.09 0.35 15.88
N LEU A 31 -39.31 1.19 16.58
CA LEU A 31 -39.62 1.67 17.92
C LEU A 31 -40.91 2.50 17.93
N CYS A 32 -40.99 3.48 17.02
CA CYS A 32 -42.13 4.37 16.90
C CYS A 32 -43.36 3.63 16.35
N GLY A 33 -43.18 2.92 15.23
CA GLY A 33 -44.25 2.39 14.41
C GLY A 33 -45.00 3.48 13.64
N VAL A 34 -45.56 3.11 12.49
CA VAL A 34 -46.19 4.05 11.52
C VAL A 34 -47.24 4.96 12.16
N ARG A 35 -48.00 4.45 13.15
CA ARG A 35 -49.03 5.23 13.85
C ARG A 35 -48.47 6.41 14.66
N PHE A 36 -47.21 6.34 15.08
CA PHE A 36 -46.56 7.39 15.87
C PHE A 36 -45.79 8.39 14.99
N TYR A 37 -45.62 8.13 13.69
CA TYR A 37 -44.84 9.02 12.81
C TYR A 37 -45.32 10.47 12.77
N PRO A 38 -46.64 10.79 12.83
CA PRO A 38 -47.09 12.18 12.95
C PRO A 38 -46.57 12.91 14.18
N ASN A 39 -46.17 12.17 15.23
CA ASN A 39 -45.63 12.70 16.47
C ASN A 39 -44.09 12.77 16.46
N VAL A 40 -43.43 12.41 15.36
CA VAL A 40 -41.99 12.48 15.19
C VAL A 40 -41.62 13.80 14.51
N VAL A 41 -40.67 14.51 15.11
CA VAL A 41 -40.04 15.69 14.52
C VAL A 41 -38.59 15.35 14.20
N LEU A 42 -38.24 15.46 12.93
CA LEU A 42 -36.90 15.23 12.41
C LEU A 42 -36.21 16.58 12.31
N CYS A 43 -35.00 16.68 12.87
CA CYS A 43 -34.25 17.91 12.89
C CYS A 43 -32.87 17.74 12.28
N THR A 44 -32.48 18.68 11.42
CA THR A 44 -31.11 18.81 10.89
C THR A 44 -30.40 19.93 11.65
N THR A 45 -29.20 19.66 12.17
CA THR A 45 -28.40 20.60 12.99
C THR A 45 -27.09 21.00 12.30
N HIS A 46 -26.39 22.00 12.82
CA HIS A 46 -25.07 22.47 12.37
C HIS A 46 -25.03 23.03 10.94
N TRP A 47 -26.12 23.68 10.50
CA TRP A 47 -26.17 24.33 9.20
C TRP A 47 -25.16 25.47 9.06
N ASP A 48 -24.79 26.10 10.17
CA ASP A 48 -23.79 27.17 10.26
C ASP A 48 -22.34 26.72 9.99
N LEU A 49 -22.07 25.41 10.10
CA LEU A 49 -20.74 24.84 9.88
C LEU A 49 -20.49 24.37 8.44
N LEU A 50 -21.51 24.44 7.57
CA LEU A 50 -21.37 24.02 6.18
C LEU A 50 -20.54 25.02 5.36
N PRO A 51 -19.51 24.55 4.61
CA PRO A 51 -18.78 25.41 3.67
C PRO A 51 -19.66 25.92 2.52
N ASN A 52 -20.63 25.10 2.10
CA ASN A 52 -21.60 25.43 1.06
C ASN A 52 -23.01 25.00 1.52
N GLN A 53 -23.95 25.92 1.49
CA GLN A 53 -25.32 25.66 1.92
C GLN A 53 -26.06 24.70 0.97
N SER A 54 -25.79 24.79 -0.34
CA SER A 54 -26.42 23.93 -1.36
C SER A 54 -26.15 22.45 -1.08
N ASP A 55 -24.94 22.10 -0.65
CA ASP A 55 -24.59 20.73 -0.31
C ASP A 55 -25.44 20.19 0.87
N GLY A 56 -25.75 21.06 1.84
CA GLY A 56 -26.62 20.71 2.96
C GLY A 56 -28.07 20.50 2.54
N GLU A 57 -28.56 21.30 1.60
CA GLU A 57 -29.92 21.17 1.05
C GLU A 57 -30.09 19.89 0.25
N ASP A 58 -29.11 19.53 -0.57
CA ASP A 58 -29.09 18.26 -1.30
C ASP A 58 -29.08 17.07 -0.33
N ARG A 59 -28.28 17.13 0.74
CA ARG A 59 -28.26 16.09 1.79
C ARG A 59 -29.60 16.00 2.53
N GLU A 60 -30.20 17.13 2.89
CA GLU A 60 -31.49 17.15 3.58
C GLU A 60 -32.59 16.56 2.68
N LYS A 61 -32.57 16.88 1.39
CA LYS A 61 -33.47 16.31 0.40
C LYS A 61 -33.28 14.81 0.27
N ASP A 62 -32.05 14.31 0.24
CA ASP A 62 -31.75 12.88 0.19
C ASP A 62 -32.23 12.17 1.47
N LEU A 63 -32.01 12.77 2.63
CA LEU A 63 -32.51 12.24 3.92
C LEU A 63 -34.04 12.14 3.89
N TRP A 64 -34.72 13.19 3.43
CA TRP A 64 -36.17 13.29 3.43
C TRP A 64 -36.85 12.37 2.40
N THR A 65 -36.23 12.16 1.24
CA THR A 65 -36.86 11.40 0.14
C THR A 65 -36.53 9.91 0.17
N ASN A 66 -35.36 9.52 0.69
CA ASN A 66 -34.92 8.14 0.65
C ASN A 66 -35.62 7.28 1.73
N PRO A 67 -36.31 6.18 1.36
CA PRO A 67 -36.97 5.29 2.31
C PRO A 67 -36.03 4.61 3.32
N SER A 68 -34.76 4.42 2.96
CA SER A 68 -33.73 3.90 3.88
C SER A 68 -33.29 4.91 4.94
N PHE A 69 -33.70 6.18 4.80
CA PHE A 69 -33.46 7.25 5.76
C PHE A 69 -34.80 7.73 6.34
N TRP A 70 -35.19 8.99 6.11
CA TRP A 70 -36.41 9.58 6.66
C TRP A 70 -37.62 9.50 5.73
N GLY A 71 -37.49 8.94 4.52
CA GLY A 71 -38.62 8.82 3.59
C GLY A 71 -39.85 8.12 4.18
N ALA A 72 -39.67 7.10 5.02
CA ALA A 72 -40.78 6.45 5.71
C ALA A 72 -41.48 7.36 6.73
N PHE A 73 -40.73 8.20 7.44
CA PHE A 73 -41.25 9.19 8.38
C PHE A 73 -41.98 10.32 7.63
N ALA A 74 -41.38 10.82 6.55
CA ALA A 74 -41.97 11.82 5.67
C ALA A 74 -43.33 11.35 5.12
N ALA A 75 -43.39 10.12 4.58
CA ALA A 75 -44.63 9.53 4.09
C ALA A 75 -45.69 9.30 5.19
N GLY A 76 -45.26 9.09 6.44
CA GLY A 76 -46.15 8.89 7.59
C GLY A 76 -46.52 10.18 8.34
N GLY A 77 -46.22 11.35 7.78
CA GLY A 77 -46.66 12.65 8.32
C GLY A 77 -45.76 13.23 9.41
N SER A 78 -44.53 12.76 9.56
CA SER A 78 -43.53 13.43 10.39
C SER A 78 -43.21 14.83 9.86
N THR A 79 -42.64 15.68 10.70
CA THR A 79 -42.23 17.04 10.31
C THR A 79 -40.71 17.16 10.27
N LEU A 80 -40.19 18.00 9.36
CA LEU A 80 -38.77 18.32 9.23
C LEU A 80 -38.52 19.76 9.70
N LYS A 81 -37.49 19.98 10.51
CA LYS A 81 -37.08 21.30 11.00
C LYS A 81 -35.57 21.46 10.89
N ARG A 82 -35.10 22.67 10.57
CA ARG A 82 -33.68 23.03 10.66
C ARG A 82 -33.43 23.72 11.99
N VAL A 83 -32.40 23.29 12.71
CA VAL A 83 -31.92 23.85 13.97
C VAL A 83 -30.56 24.47 13.71
N ASP A 84 -30.43 25.76 13.98
CA ASP A 84 -29.22 26.56 13.72
C ASP A 84 -28.82 27.31 14.99
N HIS A 85 -27.52 27.40 15.26
CA HIS A 85 -26.94 28.09 16.41
C HIS A 85 -26.74 29.60 16.18
N ARG A 86 -27.13 30.15 15.02
CA ARG A 86 -27.07 31.59 14.78
C ARG A 86 -27.92 32.37 15.79
N VAL A 87 -27.24 32.91 16.80
CA VAL A 87 -27.73 33.99 17.64
C VAL A 87 -27.75 35.24 16.75
N ASP A 88 -28.93 35.63 16.29
CA ASP A 88 -29.10 36.90 15.59
C ASP A 88 -28.88 38.02 16.61
N VAL A 89 -27.66 38.57 16.68
CA VAL A 89 -27.26 39.68 17.58
C VAL A 89 -28.08 40.97 17.30
N ARG A 90 -28.94 40.97 16.30
CA ARG A 90 -29.82 42.08 15.93
C ARG A 90 -31.31 41.84 16.19
N ALA A 91 -31.70 40.65 16.67
CA ALA A 91 -33.09 40.32 16.92
C ALA A 91 -33.37 40.34 18.43
N ASP A 92 -33.80 41.50 18.92
CA ASP A 92 -34.47 41.62 20.22
C ASP A 92 -35.76 40.77 20.17
N GLY A 93 -35.69 39.50 20.59
CA GLY A 93 -36.85 38.71 21.01
C GLY A 93 -37.10 37.35 20.34
N ASP A 94 -36.44 36.97 19.25
CA ASP A 94 -36.74 35.72 18.49
C ASP A 94 -35.59 34.68 18.51
N ASN A 95 -34.84 34.62 19.61
CA ASN A 95 -33.77 33.64 19.82
C ASN A 95 -34.28 32.26 20.30
N GLN A 96 -35.57 31.95 20.13
CA GLN A 96 -36.20 30.75 20.73
C GLN A 96 -36.76 29.76 19.70
N LYS A 97 -36.22 29.74 18.47
CA LYS A 97 -36.64 28.85 17.37
C LYS A 97 -36.65 27.37 17.78
N ASP A 98 -35.71 26.95 18.62
CA ASP A 98 -35.62 25.56 19.10
C ASP A 98 -36.70 25.21 20.13
N VAL A 99 -37.00 26.14 21.05
CA VAL A 99 -38.07 25.94 22.05
C VAL A 99 -39.44 25.95 21.37
N ASN A 100 -39.59 26.71 20.28
CA ASN A 100 -40.80 26.71 19.47
C ASN A 100 -41.12 25.31 18.90
N ILE A 101 -40.12 24.48 18.59
CA ILE A 101 -40.33 23.08 18.17
C ILE A 101 -41.00 22.28 19.30
N VAL A 102 -40.49 22.39 20.52
CA VAL A 102 -41.05 21.69 21.69
C VAL A 102 -42.47 22.18 22.01
N LEU A 103 -42.68 23.50 21.95
CA LEU A 103 -44.01 24.10 22.15
C LEU A 103 -45.00 23.68 21.06
N GLU A 104 -44.54 23.55 19.81
CA GLU A 104 -45.36 23.05 18.71
C GLU A 104 -45.81 21.61 18.97
N ILE A 105 -44.88 20.72 19.37
CA ILE A 105 -45.21 19.34 19.75
C ILE A 105 -46.23 19.32 20.88
N ALA A 106 -46.02 20.11 21.94
CA ALA A 106 -46.91 20.14 23.10
C ALA A 106 -48.33 20.65 22.76
N ARG A 107 -48.46 21.56 21.78
CA ARG A 107 -49.74 22.17 21.40
C ARG A 107 -50.49 21.39 20.32
N ARG A 108 -49.77 20.84 19.34
CA ARG A 108 -50.36 20.26 18.12
C ARG A 108 -50.44 18.75 18.14
N HIS A 109 -49.55 18.05 18.84
CA HIS A 109 -49.51 16.60 18.79
C HIS A 109 -50.39 15.98 19.87
N HIS A 110 -51.20 14.99 19.48
CA HIS A 110 -51.98 14.22 20.44
C HIS A 110 -51.13 13.11 21.05
N PRO A 111 -51.16 12.89 22.39
CA PRO A 111 -50.30 11.89 23.01
C PRO A 111 -50.64 10.46 22.55
N LEU A 112 -49.65 9.78 21.96
CA LEU A 112 -49.74 8.42 21.43
C LEU A 112 -48.78 7.47 22.18
N ARG A 113 -48.98 6.17 21.99
CA ARG A 113 -48.03 5.15 22.46
C ARG A 113 -47.11 4.76 21.31
N LEU A 114 -45.85 4.52 21.64
CA LEU A 114 -44.91 3.90 20.70
C LEU A 114 -45.30 2.44 20.49
N ARG A 115 -45.02 1.89 19.31
CA ARG A 115 -45.20 0.46 19.04
C ARG A 115 -44.49 -0.41 20.09
N ALA A 116 -43.26 -0.07 20.46
CA ALA A 116 -42.54 -0.81 21.50
C ALA A 116 -43.24 -0.78 22.87
N GLN A 117 -43.91 0.33 23.21
CA GLN A 117 -44.70 0.42 24.46
C GLN A 117 -45.96 -0.46 24.39
N GLU A 118 -46.58 -0.59 23.22
CA GLU A 118 -47.71 -1.50 23.01
C GLU A 118 -47.27 -2.96 23.10
N GLU A 119 -46.13 -3.30 22.50
CA GLU A 119 -45.53 -4.64 22.56
C GLU A 119 -45.16 -5.03 24.00
N MET A 120 -44.55 -4.13 24.76
CA MET A 120 -44.25 -4.38 26.18
C MET A 120 -45.52 -4.52 27.02
N LYS A 121 -46.56 -3.73 26.73
CA LYS A 121 -47.87 -3.88 27.41
C LYS A 121 -48.50 -5.24 27.12
N SER A 122 -48.25 -5.82 25.95
CA SER A 122 -48.71 -7.17 25.59
C SER A 122 -47.91 -8.32 26.22
N GLY A 123 -46.95 -8.01 27.10
CA GLY A 123 -46.17 -9.00 27.86
C GLY A 123 -44.79 -9.32 27.29
N ARG A 124 -44.34 -8.62 26.23
CA ARG A 124 -42.98 -8.79 25.70
C ARG A 124 -41.94 -8.08 26.55
N ARG A 125 -40.75 -8.68 26.69
CA ARG A 125 -39.59 -8.00 27.27
C ARG A 125 -39.04 -6.96 26.29
N PRO A 126 -38.33 -5.90 26.75
CA PRO A 126 -37.70 -4.92 25.87
C PRO A 126 -36.82 -5.54 24.77
N SER A 127 -36.06 -6.60 25.11
CA SER A 127 -35.20 -7.35 24.18
C SER A 127 -35.96 -8.18 23.14
N GLU A 128 -37.27 -8.36 23.31
CA GLU A 128 -38.13 -9.15 22.41
C GLU A 128 -39.01 -8.27 21.52
N THR A 129 -38.93 -6.95 21.69
CA THR A 129 -39.64 -5.98 20.86
C THR A 129 -39.14 -6.05 19.42
N THR A 130 -39.97 -5.63 18.46
CA THR A 130 -39.57 -5.61 17.04
C THR A 130 -38.36 -4.68 16.83
N ALA A 131 -38.26 -3.58 17.57
CA ALA A 131 -37.08 -2.70 17.52
C ALA A 131 -35.79 -3.40 17.98
N ALA A 132 -35.84 -4.18 19.06
CA ALA A 132 -34.69 -4.95 19.52
C ALA A 132 -34.30 -6.08 18.55
N ARG A 133 -35.28 -6.70 17.88
CA ARG A 133 -35.01 -7.72 16.85
C ARG A 133 -34.36 -7.13 15.60
N GLU A 134 -34.73 -5.92 15.21
CA GLU A 134 -34.10 -5.20 14.10
C GLU A 134 -32.59 -5.07 14.32
N GLU A 135 -32.18 -4.82 15.56
CA GLU A 135 -30.76 -4.78 15.94
C GLU A 135 -30.02 -6.07 15.60
N ILE A 136 -30.63 -7.22 15.90
CA ILE A 136 -30.06 -8.55 15.67
C ILE A 136 -29.91 -8.80 14.17
N VAL A 137 -30.92 -8.43 13.36
CA VAL A 137 -30.88 -8.56 11.90
C VAL A 137 -29.72 -7.76 11.31
N TRP A 138 -29.55 -6.51 11.74
CA TRP A 138 -28.43 -5.68 11.29
C TRP A 138 -27.08 -6.23 11.72
N ASN A 139 -26.96 -6.74 12.96
CA ASN A 139 -25.72 -7.38 13.42
C ASN A 139 -25.38 -8.61 12.57
N LEU A 140 -26.36 -9.47 12.28
CA LEU A 140 -26.14 -10.65 11.44
C LEU A 140 -25.71 -10.27 10.03
N TYR A 141 -26.39 -9.29 9.41
CA TYR A 141 -26.03 -8.77 8.10
C TYR A 141 -24.60 -8.21 8.08
N LEU A 142 -24.23 -7.40 9.08
CA LEU A 142 -22.89 -6.83 9.18
C LEU A 142 -21.81 -7.90 9.37
N THR A 143 -22.06 -8.92 10.20
CA THR A 143 -21.15 -10.06 10.37
C THR A 143 -20.95 -10.79 9.05
N GLN A 144 -22.04 -11.09 8.33
CA GLN A 144 -21.95 -11.75 7.03
C GLN A 144 -21.19 -10.91 5.99
N GLN A 145 -21.41 -9.59 5.96
CA GLN A 145 -20.66 -8.70 5.07
C GLN A 145 -19.17 -8.65 5.42
N ARG A 146 -18.82 -8.65 6.71
CA ARG A 146 -17.43 -8.73 7.16
C ARG A 146 -16.78 -10.04 6.72
N GLU A 147 -17.44 -11.17 6.93
CA GLU A 147 -16.94 -12.47 6.51
C GLU A 147 -16.71 -12.54 4.99
N GLN A 148 -17.63 -11.99 4.19
CA GLN A 148 -17.47 -11.92 2.74
C GLN A 148 -16.29 -11.04 2.31
N LEU A 149 -16.10 -9.90 2.96
CA LEU A 149 -14.96 -9.01 2.70
C LEU A 149 -13.64 -9.69 3.10
N ASP A 150 -13.60 -10.34 4.26
CA ASP A 150 -12.42 -11.07 4.73
C ASP A 150 -12.08 -12.23 3.80
N ALA A 151 -13.08 -12.97 3.30
CA ALA A 151 -12.88 -14.02 2.32
C ALA A 151 -12.30 -13.47 1.00
N ARG A 152 -12.83 -12.34 0.51
CA ARG A 152 -12.30 -11.66 -0.70
C ARG A 152 -10.87 -11.17 -0.49
N LEU A 153 -10.56 -10.61 0.67
CA LEU A 153 -9.21 -10.17 1.01
C LEU A 153 -8.24 -11.34 1.02
N ARG A 154 -8.60 -12.47 1.64
CA ARG A 154 -7.76 -13.68 1.63
C ARG A 154 -7.54 -14.20 0.22
N GLN A 155 -8.58 -14.24 -0.62
CA GLN A 155 -8.46 -14.68 -2.00
C GLN A 155 -7.55 -13.75 -2.81
N ALA A 156 -7.69 -12.43 -2.65
CA ALA A 156 -6.83 -11.46 -3.32
C ALA A 156 -5.37 -11.59 -2.87
N GLN A 157 -5.13 -11.78 -1.56
CA GLN A 157 -3.79 -12.01 -1.02
C GLN A 157 -3.16 -13.31 -1.54
N ALA A 158 -3.93 -14.39 -1.61
CA ALA A 158 -3.45 -15.66 -2.16
C ALA A 158 -3.10 -15.53 -3.64
N SER A 159 -3.98 -14.91 -4.43
CA SER A 159 -3.75 -14.67 -5.86
C SER A 159 -2.52 -13.78 -6.10
N MET A 160 -2.35 -12.71 -5.31
CA MET A 160 -1.18 -11.84 -5.40
C MET A 160 0.10 -12.59 -5.05
N LYS A 161 0.08 -13.41 -3.99
CA LYS A 161 1.23 -14.23 -3.59
C LYS A 161 1.62 -15.22 -4.68
N GLU A 162 0.65 -15.91 -5.28
CA GLU A 162 0.91 -16.81 -6.41
C GLU A 162 1.52 -16.08 -7.61
N GLN A 163 0.99 -14.89 -7.95
CA GLN A 163 1.55 -14.07 -9.03
C GLN A 163 2.99 -13.63 -8.73
N LEU A 164 3.29 -13.19 -7.50
CA LEU A 164 4.64 -12.84 -7.09
C LEU A 164 5.57 -14.04 -7.22
N THR A 165 5.18 -15.22 -6.74
CA THR A 165 6.03 -16.42 -6.85
C THR A 165 6.30 -16.82 -8.30
N ARG A 166 5.30 -16.70 -9.20
CA ARG A 166 5.48 -16.98 -10.62
C ARG A 166 6.38 -15.96 -11.30
N ASN A 167 6.22 -14.68 -10.97
CA ASN A 167 7.05 -13.61 -11.52
C ASN A 167 8.50 -13.72 -11.03
N GLU A 168 8.71 -14.05 -9.75
CA GLU A 168 10.04 -14.31 -9.20
C GLU A 168 10.71 -15.49 -9.91
N GLU A 169 9.98 -16.58 -10.17
CA GLU A 169 10.52 -17.72 -10.90
C GLU A 169 10.81 -17.39 -12.37
N SER A 170 9.94 -16.65 -13.05
CA SER A 170 10.17 -16.19 -14.43
C SER A 170 11.41 -15.30 -14.52
N LEU A 171 11.50 -14.29 -13.63
CA LEU A 171 12.62 -13.36 -13.60
C LEU A 171 13.93 -14.07 -13.30
N ARG A 172 13.90 -15.07 -12.41
CA ARG A 172 15.09 -15.89 -12.13
C ARG A 172 15.57 -16.65 -13.36
N ARG A 173 14.67 -17.27 -14.12
CA ARG A 173 15.03 -17.97 -15.37
C ARG A 173 15.58 -17.00 -16.40
N GLU A 174 14.98 -15.84 -16.55
CA GLU A 174 15.47 -14.79 -17.47
C GLU A 174 16.88 -14.32 -17.08
N LEU A 175 17.17 -14.16 -15.79
CA LEU A 175 18.52 -13.83 -15.31
C LEU A 175 19.53 -14.94 -15.61
N GLU A 176 19.18 -16.20 -15.34
CA GLU A 176 20.03 -17.36 -15.63
C GLU A 176 20.34 -17.47 -17.14
N ASP A 177 19.36 -17.22 -18.01
CA ASP A 177 19.53 -17.22 -19.47
C ASP A 177 20.44 -16.07 -19.95
N VAL A 178 20.28 -14.87 -19.40
CA VAL A 178 21.14 -13.72 -19.71
C VAL A 178 22.57 -13.96 -19.25
N GLU A 179 22.76 -14.47 -18.04
CA GLU A 179 24.09 -14.80 -17.48
C GLU A 179 24.81 -15.86 -18.31
N ALA A 180 24.08 -16.90 -18.74
CA ALA A 180 24.63 -17.93 -19.63
C ALA A 180 25.00 -17.37 -21.01
N THR A 181 24.22 -16.41 -21.54
CA THR A 181 24.49 -15.78 -22.83
C THR A 181 25.74 -14.90 -22.76
N ILE A 182 25.83 -14.04 -21.75
CA ILE A 182 27.01 -13.18 -21.50
C ILE A 182 28.26 -14.04 -21.31
N SER A 183 28.17 -15.12 -20.53
CA SER A 183 29.31 -16.02 -20.30
C SER A 183 29.83 -16.65 -21.59
N ARG A 184 28.94 -17.11 -22.47
CA ARG A 184 29.33 -17.65 -23.79
C ARG A 184 29.98 -16.60 -24.68
N GLU A 185 29.39 -15.41 -24.77
CA GLU A 185 29.96 -14.31 -25.56
C GLU A 185 31.33 -13.90 -25.05
N HIS A 186 31.52 -13.88 -23.74
CA HIS A 186 32.81 -13.56 -23.11
C HIS A 186 33.87 -14.63 -23.38
N GLU A 187 33.52 -15.92 -23.25
CA GLU A 187 34.43 -17.04 -23.55
C GLU A 187 34.83 -17.05 -25.04
N GLU A 188 33.87 -16.85 -25.95
CA GLU A 188 34.12 -16.75 -27.39
C GLU A 188 35.04 -15.57 -27.72
N ALA A 189 34.79 -14.39 -27.13
CA ALA A 189 35.65 -13.22 -27.31
C ALA A 189 37.07 -13.46 -26.78
N GLY A 190 37.22 -14.11 -25.62
CA GLY A 190 38.50 -14.50 -25.04
C GLY A 190 39.29 -15.44 -25.94
N LEU A 191 38.65 -16.47 -26.48
CA LEU A 191 39.27 -17.41 -27.43
C LEU A 191 39.69 -16.74 -28.74
N GLN A 192 38.87 -15.83 -29.27
CA GLN A 192 39.22 -15.06 -30.47
C GLN A 192 40.45 -14.18 -30.24
N LEU A 193 40.51 -13.51 -29.08
CA LEU A 193 41.64 -12.66 -28.71
C LEU A 193 42.92 -13.48 -28.53
N ALA A 194 42.84 -14.62 -27.85
CA ALA A 194 43.98 -15.54 -27.67
C ALA A 194 44.54 -16.05 -29.00
N ARG A 195 43.67 -16.43 -29.95
CA ARG A 195 44.09 -16.84 -31.31
C ARG A 195 44.82 -15.72 -32.05
N ARG A 196 44.35 -14.48 -31.93
CA ARG A 196 45.00 -13.31 -32.56
C ARG A 196 46.38 -13.05 -31.97
N VAL A 197 46.54 -13.18 -30.65
CA VAL A 197 47.84 -13.04 -29.99
C VAL A 197 48.82 -14.11 -30.49
N GLU A 198 48.39 -15.37 -30.54
CA GLU A 198 49.22 -16.47 -31.03
C GLU A 198 49.65 -16.27 -32.50
N GLU A 199 48.73 -15.82 -33.36
CA GLU A 199 49.02 -15.54 -34.77
C GLU A 199 50.08 -14.44 -34.93
N ILE A 200 49.96 -13.34 -34.20
CA ILE A 200 50.95 -12.25 -34.28
C ILE A 200 52.28 -12.68 -33.67
N GLU A 201 52.28 -13.42 -32.57
CA GLU A 201 53.50 -13.97 -31.98
C GLU A 201 54.24 -14.92 -32.92
N PHE A 202 53.52 -15.75 -33.66
CA PHE A 202 54.09 -16.61 -34.67
C PHE A 202 54.78 -15.81 -35.78
N ARG A 203 54.08 -14.82 -36.35
CA ARG A 203 54.62 -13.90 -37.38
C ARG A 203 55.85 -13.14 -36.88
N ARG A 204 55.82 -12.70 -35.63
CA ARG A 204 56.94 -12.03 -34.94
C ARG A 204 58.16 -12.94 -34.84
N LYS A 205 57.98 -14.20 -34.39
CA LYS A 205 59.07 -15.19 -34.29
C LYS A 205 59.69 -15.50 -35.66
N GLU A 206 58.87 -15.61 -36.69
CA GLU A 206 59.33 -15.88 -38.06
C GLU A 206 60.15 -14.71 -38.62
N LEU A 207 59.67 -13.48 -38.45
CA LEU A 207 60.36 -12.29 -38.91
C LEU A 207 61.66 -12.02 -38.10
N ALA A 208 61.67 -12.32 -36.80
CA ALA A 208 62.89 -12.26 -35.99
C ALA A 208 63.98 -13.24 -36.46
N ARG A 209 63.60 -14.47 -36.88
CA ARG A 209 64.53 -15.43 -37.48
C ARG A 209 65.14 -14.91 -38.78
N ARG A 210 64.33 -14.28 -39.64
CA ARG A 210 64.79 -13.67 -40.90
C ARG A 210 65.81 -12.56 -40.66
N ILE A 211 65.51 -11.65 -39.74
CA ILE A 211 66.42 -10.55 -39.36
C ILE A 211 67.74 -11.09 -38.80
N ASN A 212 67.71 -12.09 -37.92
CA ASN A 212 68.92 -12.69 -37.36
C ASN A 212 69.77 -13.40 -38.46
N HIS A 213 69.13 -14.01 -39.45
CA HIS A 213 69.84 -14.59 -40.59
C HIS A 213 70.47 -13.52 -41.48
N GLU A 214 69.75 -12.43 -41.76
CA GLU A 214 70.26 -11.27 -42.50
C GLU A 214 71.43 -10.58 -41.76
N GLU A 215 71.36 -10.41 -40.44
CA GLU A 215 72.43 -9.81 -39.63
C GLU A 215 73.69 -10.67 -39.61
N LYS A 216 73.54 -12.00 -39.50
CA LYS A 216 74.68 -12.94 -39.59
C LYS A 216 75.33 -12.91 -40.97
N ALA A 217 74.53 -12.96 -42.04
CA ALA A 217 75.04 -12.89 -43.41
C ALA A 217 75.74 -11.55 -43.70
N ALA A 218 75.20 -10.43 -43.18
CA ALA A 218 75.82 -9.11 -43.29
C ALA A 218 77.12 -9.00 -42.47
N GLY A 219 77.18 -9.63 -41.29
CA GLY A 219 78.39 -9.71 -40.47
C GLY A 219 79.55 -10.44 -41.17
N GLU A 220 79.24 -11.46 -41.98
CA GLU A 220 80.22 -12.21 -42.79
C GLU A 220 80.65 -11.47 -44.07
N THR A 221 79.83 -10.55 -44.61
CA THR A 221 80.14 -9.78 -45.84
C THR A 221 80.68 -8.37 -45.61
N ARG A 222 80.67 -7.86 -44.37
CA ARG A 222 81.11 -6.50 -43.99
C ARG A 222 82.60 -6.22 -44.19
N ASP A 223 83.39 -7.24 -44.52
CA ASP A 223 84.84 -7.11 -44.70
C ASP A 223 85.27 -6.65 -46.12
N ARG A 224 84.36 -6.41 -47.09
CA ARG A 224 84.79 -6.10 -48.48
C ARG A 224 84.06 -5.03 -49.34
N PHE A 225 82.84 -4.53 -49.11
CA PHE A 225 82.17 -3.61 -50.09
C PHE A 225 81.16 -2.59 -49.48
N PRO A 226 80.77 -1.49 -50.18
CA PRO A 226 79.83 -0.45 -49.71
C PRO A 226 78.35 -0.90 -49.71
N PRO A 227 77.42 -0.11 -49.13
CA PRO A 227 76.05 -0.56 -48.83
C PRO A 227 75.24 -0.87 -50.09
N THR A 228 74.52 -1.99 -50.07
CA THR A 228 73.75 -2.57 -51.20
C THR A 228 72.25 -2.52 -50.92
N PRO A 229 71.35 -2.78 -51.91
CA PRO A 229 69.88 -2.76 -51.72
C PRO A 229 69.34 -3.60 -50.55
N ARG A 230 70.12 -4.56 -50.05
CA ARG A 230 69.81 -5.41 -48.89
C ARG A 230 69.65 -4.65 -47.57
N GLU A 231 70.31 -3.49 -47.42
CA GLU A 231 70.15 -2.66 -46.21
C GLU A 231 68.76 -2.03 -46.12
N SER A 232 68.17 -1.64 -47.26
CA SER A 232 66.80 -1.11 -47.31
C SER A 232 65.76 -2.17 -46.94
N GLU A 233 65.98 -3.42 -47.36
CA GLU A 233 65.10 -4.56 -47.03
C GLU A 233 65.20 -4.90 -45.53
N HIS A 234 66.41 -4.93 -44.99
CA HIS A 234 66.65 -5.14 -43.56
C HIS A 234 66.00 -4.05 -42.69
N GLN A 235 66.11 -2.79 -43.11
CA GLN A 235 65.49 -1.65 -42.42
C GLN A 235 63.96 -1.70 -42.50
N ASN A 236 63.41 -2.20 -43.61
CA ASN A 236 61.97 -2.47 -43.75
C ASN A 236 61.52 -3.65 -42.85
N HIS A 237 62.30 -4.73 -42.75
CA HIS A 237 62.01 -5.84 -41.82
C HIS A 237 62.07 -5.38 -40.36
N LYS A 238 63.03 -4.53 -39.97
CA LYS A 238 63.08 -3.91 -38.64
C LYS A 238 61.87 -3.05 -38.33
N LYS A 239 61.43 -2.20 -39.28
CA LYS A 239 60.17 -1.43 -39.13
C LYS A 239 58.95 -2.33 -38.99
N LYS A 240 58.90 -3.42 -39.75
CA LYS A 240 57.80 -4.40 -39.70
C LYS A 240 57.80 -5.21 -38.40
N MET A 241 58.96 -5.50 -37.82
CA MET A 241 59.07 -6.06 -36.46
C MET A 241 58.55 -5.09 -35.41
N SER A 242 58.99 -3.83 -35.43
CA SER A 242 58.49 -2.79 -34.51
C SER A 242 56.96 -2.70 -34.54
N GLY A 243 56.35 -2.71 -35.74
CA GLY A 243 54.90 -2.69 -35.86
C GLY A 243 54.20 -3.96 -35.35
N LEU A 244 54.83 -5.14 -35.45
CA LEU A 244 54.30 -6.38 -34.86
C LEU A 244 54.50 -6.41 -33.33
N ASP A 245 55.59 -5.86 -32.82
CA ASP A 245 55.86 -5.69 -31.39
C ASP A 245 54.79 -4.78 -30.76
N GLU A 246 54.52 -3.62 -31.37
CA GLU A 246 53.46 -2.69 -30.94
C GLU A 246 52.07 -3.34 -30.98
N GLN A 247 51.76 -4.15 -32.01
CA GLN A 247 50.50 -4.89 -32.09
C GLN A 247 50.38 -5.98 -31.01
N CYS A 248 51.47 -6.69 -30.70
CA CYS A 248 51.51 -7.67 -29.61
C CYS A 248 51.29 -7.01 -28.25
N GLU A 249 51.95 -5.88 -27.99
CA GLU A 249 51.81 -5.13 -26.73
C GLU A 249 50.39 -4.59 -26.57
N LEU A 250 49.80 -4.05 -27.64
CA LEU A 250 48.42 -3.56 -27.63
C LEU A 250 47.42 -4.67 -27.30
N LEU A 251 47.51 -5.83 -27.96
CA LEU A 251 46.59 -6.95 -27.73
C LEU A 251 46.76 -7.56 -26.33
N ARG A 252 48.00 -7.65 -25.82
CA ARG A 252 48.25 -8.11 -24.44
C ARG A 252 47.67 -7.13 -23.42
N SER A 253 47.83 -5.83 -23.65
CA SER A 253 47.22 -4.79 -22.81
C SER A 253 45.69 -4.87 -22.84
N GLN A 254 45.09 -5.12 -24.01
CA GLN A 254 43.64 -5.34 -24.13
C GLN A 254 43.18 -6.58 -23.35
N MET A 255 43.92 -7.70 -23.44
CA MET A 255 43.62 -8.91 -22.64
C MET A 255 43.67 -8.60 -21.13
N GLU A 256 44.73 -7.95 -20.68
CA GLU A 256 44.92 -7.63 -19.26
C GLU A 256 43.83 -6.68 -18.74
N GLN A 257 43.45 -5.66 -19.53
CA GLN A 257 42.33 -4.78 -19.20
C GLN A 257 40.99 -5.51 -19.12
N THR A 258 40.73 -6.46 -20.03
CA THR A 258 39.50 -7.25 -19.98
C THR A 258 39.46 -8.16 -18.77
N THR A 259 40.59 -8.77 -18.38
CA THR A 259 40.67 -9.62 -17.19
C THR A 259 40.42 -8.81 -15.92
N ILE A 260 41.07 -7.65 -15.79
CA ILE A 260 40.88 -6.75 -14.63
C ILE A 260 39.42 -6.29 -14.54
N SER A 261 38.81 -5.91 -15.67
CA SER A 261 37.41 -5.47 -15.68
C SER A 261 36.43 -6.59 -15.27
N VAL A 262 36.72 -7.85 -15.59
CA VAL A 262 35.91 -8.99 -15.16
C VAL A 262 36.04 -9.22 -13.66
N GLU A 263 37.26 -9.21 -13.13
CA GLU A 263 37.52 -9.34 -11.69
C GLU A 263 36.86 -8.22 -10.88
N GLU A 264 36.89 -6.98 -11.38
CA GLU A 264 36.21 -5.84 -10.77
C GLU A 264 34.68 -6.03 -10.76
N ASN A 265 34.10 -6.48 -11.88
CA ASN A 265 32.66 -6.73 -11.98
C ASN A 265 32.22 -7.89 -11.06
N GLU A 266 33.00 -8.96 -10.94
CA GLU A 266 32.71 -10.07 -10.02
C GLU A 266 32.70 -9.60 -8.56
N GLN A 267 33.68 -8.78 -8.17
CA GLN A 267 33.73 -8.19 -6.83
C GLN A 267 32.55 -7.26 -6.55
N GLU A 268 32.12 -6.45 -7.53
CA GLU A 268 30.92 -5.62 -7.40
C GLU A 268 29.65 -6.46 -7.22
N VAL A 269 29.50 -7.55 -7.98
CA VAL A 269 28.36 -8.47 -7.84
C VAL A 269 28.33 -9.11 -6.44
N GLU A 270 29.47 -9.60 -5.95
CA GLU A 270 29.58 -10.16 -4.59
C GLU A 270 29.25 -9.11 -3.53
N ALA A 271 29.73 -7.87 -3.68
CA ALA A 271 29.45 -6.77 -2.76
C ALA A 271 27.94 -6.45 -2.71
N ILE A 272 27.28 -6.39 -3.87
CA ILE A 272 25.82 -6.16 -3.98
C ILE A 272 25.05 -7.31 -3.34
N GLN A 273 25.47 -8.57 -3.55
CA GLN A 273 24.84 -9.73 -2.94
C GLN A 273 24.99 -9.73 -1.41
N ALA A 274 26.17 -9.41 -0.89
CA ALA A 274 26.44 -9.29 0.54
C ALA A 274 25.67 -8.13 1.19
N GLU A 275 25.50 -7.01 0.48
CA GLU A 275 24.67 -5.89 0.93
C GLU A 275 23.18 -6.26 0.95
N ARG A 276 22.69 -6.98 -0.07
CA ARG A 276 21.32 -7.51 -0.08
C ARG A 276 21.06 -8.48 1.07
N GLN A 277 21.99 -9.40 1.36
CA GLN A 277 21.86 -10.31 2.50
C GLN A 277 21.79 -9.56 3.84
N ARG A 278 22.69 -8.58 4.05
CA ARG A 278 22.67 -7.72 5.24
C ARG A 278 21.37 -6.93 5.36
N ASN A 279 20.87 -6.38 4.27
CA ASN A 279 19.59 -5.66 4.25
C ASN A 279 18.41 -6.58 4.55
N CYS A 280 18.38 -7.81 4.02
CA CYS A 280 17.37 -8.81 4.34
C CYS A 280 17.41 -9.21 5.83
N GLU A 281 18.60 -9.43 6.39
CA GLU A 281 18.77 -9.73 7.82
C GLU A 281 18.35 -8.56 8.70
N CYS A 282 18.75 -7.33 8.36
CA CYS A 282 18.34 -6.12 9.07
C CYS A 282 16.83 -5.94 9.04
N TRP A 283 16.19 -6.17 7.87
CA TRP A 283 14.75 -6.12 7.74
C TRP A 283 14.06 -7.21 8.57
N ARG A 284 14.58 -8.44 8.56
CA ARG A 284 14.06 -9.57 9.35
C ARG A 284 14.17 -9.31 10.86
N VAL A 285 15.29 -8.76 11.30
CA VAL A 285 15.53 -8.38 12.70
C VAL A 285 14.60 -7.24 13.12
N ARG A 286 14.46 -6.20 12.30
CA ARG A 286 13.56 -5.06 12.57
C ARG A 286 12.08 -5.48 12.61
N ASN A 287 11.68 -6.39 11.74
CA ASN A 287 10.32 -6.94 11.72
C ASN A 287 10.08 -7.89 12.91
N MET A 288 11.09 -8.67 13.33
CA MET A 288 11.04 -9.46 14.55
C MET A 288 10.84 -8.59 15.79
N TYR A 289 11.55 -7.45 15.90
CA TYR A 289 11.35 -6.50 17.00
C TYR A 289 9.97 -5.82 16.97
N LEU A 290 9.46 -5.44 15.80
CA LEU A 290 8.09 -4.91 15.67
C LEU A 290 7.02 -5.93 16.09
N THR A 291 7.17 -7.20 15.70
CA THR A 291 6.23 -8.26 16.13
C THR A 291 6.36 -8.56 17.62
N THR A 292 7.56 -8.53 18.20
CA THR A 292 7.73 -8.69 19.65
C THR A 292 7.17 -7.50 20.41
N ASP A 293 7.36 -6.25 19.97
CA ASP A 293 6.75 -5.07 20.60
C ASP A 293 5.21 -5.12 20.56
N ILE A 294 4.62 -5.56 19.45
CA ILE A 294 3.17 -5.75 19.33
C ILE A 294 2.68 -6.86 20.28
N ILE A 295 3.38 -8.00 20.35
CA ILE A 295 3.04 -9.11 21.25
C ILE A 295 3.22 -8.69 22.71
N THR A 296 4.26 -7.95 23.04
CA THR A 296 4.54 -7.47 24.39
C THR A 296 3.48 -6.46 24.82
N ALA A 297 3.14 -5.50 23.97
CA ALA A 297 2.06 -4.53 24.21
C ALA A 297 0.70 -5.23 24.39
N ALA A 298 0.36 -6.22 23.55
CA ALA A 298 -0.88 -7.00 23.70
C ALA A 298 -0.91 -7.79 25.02
N THR A 299 0.22 -8.33 25.45
CA THR A 299 0.35 -9.08 26.71
C THR A 299 0.24 -8.15 27.92
N THR A 300 0.88 -6.98 27.88
CA THR A 300 0.80 -5.95 28.94
C THR A 300 -0.61 -5.41 29.09
N ILE A 301 -1.34 -5.18 27.98
CA ILE A 301 -2.76 -4.77 28.00
C ILE A 301 -3.62 -5.89 28.63
N THR A 302 -3.38 -7.15 28.28
CA THR A 302 -4.14 -8.28 28.83
C THR A 302 -3.90 -8.45 30.34
N ILE A 303 -2.67 -8.24 30.81
CA ILE A 303 -2.30 -8.30 32.23
C ILE A 303 -2.90 -7.12 33.01
N THR A 304 -2.86 -5.90 32.46
CA THR A 304 -3.46 -4.72 33.13
C THR A 304 -4.98 -4.82 33.23
N VAL A 305 -5.66 -5.30 32.19
CA VAL A 305 -7.10 -5.55 32.23
C VAL A 305 -7.45 -6.66 33.23
N SER A 306 -6.62 -7.72 33.31
CA SER A 306 -6.81 -8.81 34.27
C SER A 306 -6.55 -8.37 35.73
N ASN A 307 -5.57 -7.51 35.97
CA ASN A 307 -5.28 -6.96 37.31
C ASN A 307 -6.32 -5.92 37.73
N ALA A 308 -6.85 -5.11 36.81
CA ALA A 308 -7.97 -4.21 37.07
C ALA A 308 -9.25 -5.01 37.42
N ALA A 309 -9.50 -6.13 36.74
CA ALA A 309 -10.61 -7.03 37.05
C ALA A 309 -10.46 -7.73 38.42
N ARG A 310 -9.25 -8.12 38.81
CA ARG A 310 -8.97 -8.68 40.16
C ARG A 310 -9.13 -7.64 41.28
N ASN A 311 -8.65 -6.43 41.09
CA ASN A 311 -8.81 -5.35 42.08
C ASN A 311 -10.27 -4.90 42.24
N ALA A 312 -11.10 -5.02 41.19
CA ALA A 312 -12.53 -4.75 41.28
C ALA A 312 -13.31 -5.85 42.02
N GLN A 313 -12.75 -7.05 42.19
CA GLN A 313 -13.41 -8.19 42.85
C GLN A 313 -13.06 -8.33 44.34
N ASN A 314 -12.12 -7.55 44.89
CA ASN A 314 -11.77 -7.62 46.31
C ASN A 314 -11.55 -6.23 46.94
N PRO A 315 -12.62 -5.54 47.39
CA PRO A 315 -12.50 -4.26 48.06
C PRO A 315 -12.35 -4.46 49.58
N GLY A 316 -11.12 -4.48 50.08
CA GLY A 316 -10.82 -4.45 51.51
C GLY A 316 -9.33 -4.71 51.74
N ILE A 317 -8.57 -4.02 52.58
CA ILE A 317 -8.81 -3.16 53.75
C ILE A 317 -7.62 -2.18 53.80
N PRO A 318 -7.76 -0.88 54.14
CA PRO A 318 -6.62 0.02 54.23
C PRO A 318 -5.85 -0.17 55.55
N GLN A 319 -4.52 -0.17 55.47
CA GLN A 319 -3.63 0.11 56.62
C GLN A 319 -3.53 1.62 56.86
#